data_AF-A0A945ZBX2-F1
#
_entry.id   AF-A0A945ZBX2-F1
#
_cell.length_a   1.000
_cell.length_b   1.000
_cell.length_c   1.000
_cell.angle_alpha   90.00
_cell.angle_beta   90.00
_cell.angle_gamma   90.00
#
_symmetry.space_group_name_H-M   'P 1'
#
loop_
_entity.id
_entity.type
_entity.pdbx_description
1 polymer ?
#
loop_
_entity_poly.entity_id
_entity_poly.type
_entity_poly.pdbx_seq_one_letter_code
_entity_poly.pdbx_strand_id
1 'polypeptide(L)'
;RRWIGLGDRPDAPFRILAPLVGRDVKSLDQVIAFASQMAAVFKYSETKFLADRGSISLEHIAALHSQPFELVFVDDEEVLVETLGDLLYEDVDFILPGDGAGETTRRTEAAIRRLGRAKQFAWPPPGWNRHGGDPSWPFRTLVPLHSISFGDFLGQIYAAAKIAAKFQYSETTFLMHDVHPYQKSLIKFFPYPCKVAVAKTNRGFKNAFVSFYRQGQEFVFPTGYSSDKFVTEMGLGTLIVPSGLRHQADETLCRAGLDPDRWFCCLHFRQPNYRYKAVSNCRDVDPERYLKSIDYVIDDLGGQVVLLGHPEMTTRPARPGFVDLSRLPNNSVLQMCAVARSRFVCCSPTGGGTMAIVLGTPLGVTDHSDFWDIGAAAFMTHTLVKPDGTRLEGQTYFESGWMTTSRTGEKLADGTGFSLIKRSESDLRQAIDHMVRETREVLVWRNYREPTYGPENRFDWPFTIGLNPTFI
;
A
#
# COMPACT_ATOMS: atom_id res chain seq x y z
N ARG A 1 0.75 11.16 -10.41
CA ARG A 1 0.34 12.45 -11.02
C ARG A 1 -0.84 13.07 -10.30
N ARG A 2 -2.01 12.42 -10.18
CA ARG A 2 -3.16 12.94 -9.40
C ARG A 2 -2.73 13.44 -8.01
N TRP A 3 -1.95 12.64 -7.30
CA TRP A 3 -1.49 12.98 -5.96
C TRP A 3 -0.48 14.13 -5.87
N ILE A 4 0.21 14.45 -6.97
CA ILE A 4 1.13 15.59 -7.02
C ILE A 4 0.28 16.84 -7.19
N GLY A 5 0.21 17.64 -6.12
CA GLY A 5 -0.71 18.78 -6.05
C GLY A 5 -2.17 18.34 -5.92
N LEU A 6 -2.44 17.26 -5.17
CA LEU A 6 -3.80 16.87 -4.82
C LEU A 6 -4.51 18.05 -4.14
N GLY A 7 -5.68 18.40 -4.66
CA GLY A 7 -6.46 19.55 -4.22
C GLY A 7 -5.91 20.91 -4.64
N ASP A 8 -4.79 20.96 -5.37
CA ASP A 8 -4.21 22.21 -5.91
C ASP A 8 -4.51 22.43 -7.40
N ARG A 9 -5.01 21.39 -8.09
CA ARG A 9 -5.28 21.40 -9.52
C ARG A 9 -6.69 20.86 -9.82
N PRO A 10 -7.40 21.41 -10.82
CA PRO A 10 -8.77 21.00 -11.14
C PRO A 10 -8.86 19.57 -11.68
N ASP A 11 -7.79 19.05 -12.30
CA ASP A 11 -7.69 17.65 -12.76
C ASP A 11 -7.35 16.65 -11.63
N ALA A 12 -7.13 17.15 -10.41
CA ALA A 12 -6.80 16.37 -9.23
C ALA A 12 -7.45 16.95 -7.96
N PRO A 13 -8.78 17.08 -7.91
CA PRO A 13 -9.47 17.58 -6.73
C PRO A 13 -9.32 16.60 -5.56
N PHE A 14 -9.40 17.13 -4.34
CA PHE A 14 -9.54 16.31 -3.14
C PHE A 14 -10.99 15.83 -3.01
N ARG A 15 -11.21 14.52 -3.05
CA ARG A 15 -12.55 13.90 -3.12
C ARG A 15 -12.99 13.40 -1.75
N ILE A 16 -14.10 13.92 -1.26
CA ILE A 16 -14.68 13.60 0.05
C ILE A 16 -15.96 12.81 -0.16
N LEU A 17 -16.08 11.66 0.50
CA LEU A 17 -17.34 10.94 0.64
C LEU A 17 -17.92 11.20 2.04
N ALA A 18 -19.13 11.74 2.08
CA ALA A 18 -19.83 12.13 3.29
C ALA A 18 -21.18 11.38 3.42
N PRO A 19 -21.19 10.14 3.96
CA PRO A 19 -22.44 9.42 4.18
C PRO A 19 -23.25 10.05 5.32
N LEU A 20 -24.44 10.53 4.97
CA LEU A 20 -25.46 11.15 5.83
C LEU A 20 -26.55 10.17 6.27
N VAL A 21 -26.55 8.97 5.70
CA VAL A 21 -27.58 7.93 5.88
C VAL A 21 -27.73 7.50 7.35
N GLY A 22 -28.97 7.47 7.82
CA GLY A 22 -29.35 7.03 9.16
C GLY A 22 -28.96 7.99 10.30
N ARG A 23 -28.58 9.23 9.99
CA ARG A 23 -28.19 10.24 10.99
C ARG A 23 -29.38 11.10 11.40
N ASP A 24 -29.39 11.53 12.67
CA ASP A 24 -30.32 12.57 13.12
C ASP A 24 -29.94 13.96 12.57
N VAL A 25 -30.88 14.90 12.58
CA VAL A 25 -30.71 16.25 12.00
C VAL A 25 -29.48 16.97 12.57
N LYS A 26 -29.23 16.87 13.89
CA LYS A 26 -28.08 17.54 14.50
C LYS A 26 -26.76 16.94 13.99
N SER A 27 -26.71 15.63 13.83
CA SER A 27 -25.55 14.90 13.32
C SER A 27 -25.34 15.17 11.83
N LEU A 28 -26.42 15.33 11.04
CA LEU A 28 -26.36 15.75 9.63
C LEU A 28 -25.65 17.09 9.45
N ASP A 29 -26.12 18.14 10.15
CA ASP A 29 -25.56 19.49 10.05
C ASP A 29 -24.07 19.51 10.39
N GLN A 30 -23.70 18.75 11.41
CA GLN A 30 -22.33 18.63 11.87
C GLN A 30 -21.42 17.98 10.82
N VAL A 31 -21.87 16.92 10.16
CA VAL A 31 -21.11 16.23 9.12
C VAL A 31 -20.94 17.12 7.90
N ILE A 32 -22.00 17.84 7.49
CA ILE A 32 -21.96 18.76 6.35
C ILE A 32 -21.01 19.92 6.64
N ALA A 33 -21.11 20.52 7.82
CA ALA A 33 -20.21 21.58 8.25
C ALA A 33 -18.76 21.11 8.27
N PHE A 34 -18.50 19.91 8.79
CA PHE A 34 -17.15 19.34 8.82
C PHE A 34 -16.61 19.03 7.42
N ALA A 35 -17.42 18.44 6.55
CA ALA A 35 -17.07 18.22 5.14
C ALA A 35 -16.75 19.54 4.43
N SER A 36 -17.52 20.61 4.71
CA SER A 36 -17.27 21.96 4.15
C SER A 36 -15.93 22.53 4.60
N GLN A 37 -15.57 22.34 5.87
CA GLN A 37 -14.28 22.83 6.37
C GLN A 37 -13.11 22.05 5.79
N MET A 38 -13.25 20.72 5.68
CA MET A 38 -12.24 19.89 5.03
C MET A 38 -12.07 20.28 3.57
N ALA A 39 -13.16 20.47 2.84
CA ALA A 39 -13.15 20.92 1.45
C ALA A 39 -12.44 22.29 1.31
N ALA A 40 -12.68 23.22 2.23
CA ALA A 40 -12.07 24.55 2.25
C ALA A 40 -10.54 24.57 2.52
N VAL A 41 -9.96 23.45 2.99
CA VAL A 41 -8.50 23.30 3.09
C VAL A 41 -7.84 23.21 1.71
N PHE A 42 -8.58 22.76 0.70
CA PHE A 42 -8.08 22.53 -0.65
C PHE A 42 -8.56 23.62 -1.61
N LYS A 43 -7.76 23.91 -2.64
CA LYS A 43 -8.16 24.85 -3.70
C LYS A 43 -9.23 24.24 -4.61
N TYR A 44 -9.15 22.93 -4.85
CA TYR A 44 -10.12 22.15 -5.60
C TYR A 44 -10.52 20.93 -4.77
N SER A 45 -11.81 20.78 -4.52
CA SER A 45 -12.39 19.66 -3.80
C SER A 45 -13.72 19.28 -4.41
N GLU A 46 -14.07 18.00 -4.32
CA GLU A 46 -15.38 17.47 -4.71
C GLU A 46 -15.95 16.73 -3.50
N THR A 47 -17.17 17.07 -3.09
CA THR A 47 -17.85 16.38 -1.99
C THR A 47 -19.04 15.60 -2.52
N LYS A 48 -19.11 14.30 -2.23
CA LYS A 48 -20.28 13.48 -2.50
C LYS A 48 -21.01 13.18 -1.19
N PHE A 49 -22.23 13.69 -1.07
CA PHE A 49 -23.13 13.40 0.03
C PHE A 49 -24.04 12.23 -0.34
N LEU A 50 -24.16 11.25 0.57
CA LEU A 50 -25.07 10.11 0.41
C LEU A 50 -26.14 10.20 1.48
N ALA A 51 -27.41 10.43 1.14
CA ALA A 51 -28.47 10.71 2.11
C ALA A 51 -29.74 9.90 1.85
N ASP A 52 -30.49 9.59 2.93
CA ASP A 52 -31.83 8.99 2.79
C ASP A 52 -32.76 9.95 2.05
N ARG A 53 -33.56 9.46 1.10
CA ARG A 53 -34.51 10.32 0.39
C ARG A 53 -35.46 11.01 1.37
N GLY A 54 -35.54 12.34 1.27
CA GLY A 54 -36.40 13.17 2.12
C GLY A 54 -35.82 13.52 3.49
N SER A 55 -34.65 13.00 3.87
CA SER A 55 -33.97 13.38 5.12
C SER A 55 -33.34 14.78 5.08
N ILE A 56 -32.99 15.26 3.87
CA ILE A 56 -32.30 16.51 3.65
C ILE A 56 -32.61 17.06 2.25
N SER A 57 -32.61 18.39 2.10
CA SER A 57 -32.77 19.05 0.81
C SER A 57 -31.45 19.57 0.25
N LEU A 58 -31.41 19.81 -1.07
CA LEU A 58 -30.25 20.39 -1.74
C LEU A 58 -29.92 21.79 -1.18
N GLU A 59 -30.96 22.58 -0.92
CA GLU A 59 -30.85 23.93 -0.37
C GLU A 59 -30.25 23.92 1.03
N HIS A 60 -30.60 22.92 1.85
CA HIS A 60 -30.03 22.77 3.19
C HIS A 60 -28.53 22.46 3.15
N ILE A 61 -28.10 21.55 2.27
CA ILE A 61 -26.67 21.26 2.07
C ILE A 61 -25.96 22.52 1.54
N ALA A 62 -26.53 23.19 0.55
CA ALA A 62 -25.94 24.41 -0.03
C ALA A 62 -25.82 25.57 0.98
N ALA A 63 -26.68 25.61 2.01
CA ALA A 63 -26.58 26.59 3.09
C ALA A 63 -25.39 26.34 4.04
N LEU A 64 -24.92 25.10 4.13
CA LEU A 64 -23.87 24.67 5.05
C LEU A 64 -22.55 24.29 4.36
N HIS A 65 -22.57 24.02 3.05
CA HIS A 65 -21.43 23.58 2.26
C HIS A 65 -21.22 24.48 1.04
N SER A 66 -20.09 25.20 1.01
CA SER A 66 -19.84 26.23 0.00
C SER A 66 -19.08 25.76 -1.24
N GLN A 67 -18.58 24.52 -1.27
CA GLN A 67 -17.79 23.97 -2.38
C GLN A 67 -18.67 23.13 -3.33
N PRO A 68 -18.20 22.82 -4.56
CA PRO A 68 -18.94 21.93 -5.46
C PRO A 68 -19.23 20.57 -4.79
N PHE A 69 -20.48 20.13 -4.88
CA PHE A 69 -20.92 18.87 -4.30
C PHE A 69 -21.93 18.14 -5.18
N GLU A 70 -22.00 16.82 -4.99
CA GLU A 70 -23.00 15.92 -5.54
C GLU A 70 -23.83 15.34 -4.39
N LEU A 71 -25.15 15.29 -4.55
CA LEU A 71 -26.06 14.64 -3.61
C LEU A 71 -26.65 13.38 -4.26
N VAL A 72 -26.34 12.23 -3.67
CA VAL A 72 -26.86 10.93 -4.07
C VAL A 72 -27.89 10.49 -3.03
N PHE A 73 -29.12 10.24 -3.47
CA PHE A 73 -30.17 9.72 -2.61
C PHE A 73 -30.15 8.19 -2.58
N VAL A 74 -30.36 7.64 -1.38
CA VAL A 74 -30.65 6.20 -1.19
C VAL A 74 -32.11 6.03 -0.79
N ASP A 75 -32.77 5.11 -1.47
CA ASP A 75 -34.21 4.85 -1.28
C ASP A 75 -34.47 3.75 -0.25
N ASP A 76 -33.54 2.81 -0.14
CA ASP A 76 -33.60 1.69 0.78
C ASP A 76 -32.19 1.16 1.11
N GLU A 77 -32.16 0.15 1.98
CA GLU A 77 -30.93 -0.50 2.43
C GLU A 77 -30.17 -1.21 1.29
N GLU A 78 -30.86 -1.75 0.28
CA GLU A 78 -30.23 -2.43 -0.85
C GLU A 78 -29.52 -1.42 -1.74
N VAL A 79 -30.17 -0.30 -2.05
CA VAL A 79 -29.58 0.83 -2.78
C VAL A 79 -28.40 1.41 -2.00
N LEU A 80 -28.50 1.53 -0.68
CA LEU A 80 -27.39 1.97 0.16
C LEU A 80 -26.18 1.04 0.03
N VAL A 81 -26.39 -0.27 0.18
CA VAL A 81 -25.32 -1.26 0.08
C VAL A 81 -24.62 -1.18 -1.27
N GLU A 82 -25.40 -1.16 -2.36
CA GLU A 82 -24.84 -1.10 -3.70
C GLU A 82 -24.10 0.22 -3.92
N THR A 83 -24.71 1.35 -3.58
CA THR A 83 -24.14 2.69 -3.77
C THR A 83 -22.87 2.87 -2.94
N LEU A 84 -22.95 2.71 -1.61
CA LEU A 84 -21.79 2.91 -0.74
C LEU A 84 -20.68 1.90 -1.06
N GLY A 85 -21.04 0.67 -1.43
CA GLY A 85 -20.10 -0.33 -1.90
C GLY A 85 -19.41 0.05 -3.22
N ASP A 86 -20.13 0.64 -4.17
CA ASP A 86 -19.56 1.11 -5.44
C ASP A 86 -18.69 2.35 -5.25
N LEU A 87 -19.06 3.24 -4.34
CA LEU A 87 -18.27 4.40 -3.97
C LEU A 87 -16.91 4.04 -3.34
N LEU A 88 -16.73 2.81 -2.84
CA LEU A 88 -15.39 2.33 -2.44
C LEU A 88 -14.47 2.03 -3.60
N TYR A 89 -15.03 1.74 -4.78
CA TYR A 89 -14.27 1.56 -6.01
C TYR A 89 -14.09 2.87 -6.75
N GLU A 90 -14.85 3.90 -6.38
CA GLU A 90 -14.56 5.24 -6.81
C GLU A 90 -13.28 5.77 -6.17
N ASP A 91 -12.76 6.78 -6.84
CA ASP A 91 -11.44 7.33 -6.64
C ASP A 91 -11.48 8.37 -5.49
N VAL A 92 -12.03 7.98 -4.32
CA VAL A 92 -12.28 8.82 -3.14
C VAL A 92 -11.02 9.01 -2.30
N ASP A 93 -10.84 10.21 -1.72
CA ASP A 93 -9.67 10.54 -0.91
C ASP A 93 -9.89 10.54 0.60
N PHE A 94 -11.13 10.73 1.03
CA PHE A 94 -11.48 10.63 2.44
C PHE A 94 -12.94 10.22 2.59
N ILE A 95 -13.20 9.27 3.49
CA ILE A 95 -14.55 8.82 3.82
C ILE A 95 -14.83 9.25 5.26
N LEU A 96 -15.85 10.10 5.45
CA LEU A 96 -16.23 10.52 6.79
C LEU A 96 -16.71 9.31 7.60
N PRO A 97 -16.28 9.18 8.87
CA PRO A 97 -16.61 8.03 9.70
C PRO A 97 -18.12 7.94 9.91
N GLY A 98 -18.62 6.70 9.98
CA GLY A 98 -20.01 6.43 10.33
C GLY A 98 -20.28 6.74 11.79
N ASP A 99 -21.56 6.93 12.10
CA ASP A 99 -22.00 7.16 13.46
C ASP A 99 -22.27 5.82 14.15
N GLY A 100 -21.48 5.53 15.19
CA GLY A 100 -21.89 4.51 16.17
C GLY A 100 -23.10 5.00 16.95
N ALA A 101 -24.04 4.10 17.25
CA ALA A 101 -25.25 4.45 18.01
C ALA A 101 -24.90 5.18 19.33
N GLY A 102 -25.30 6.45 19.46
CA GLY A 102 -25.24 7.21 20.71
C GLY A 102 -23.97 8.04 21.00
N GLU A 103 -22.98 8.09 20.10
CA GLU A 103 -21.70 8.81 20.32
C GLU A 103 -21.50 10.06 19.44
N THR A 104 -22.45 10.33 18.56
CA THR A 104 -22.42 11.35 17.49
C THR A 104 -22.03 12.74 17.94
N THR A 105 -22.70 13.25 18.97
CA THR A 105 -22.76 14.71 19.17
C THR A 105 -21.44 15.28 19.69
N ARG A 106 -20.63 14.48 20.39
CA ARG A 106 -19.34 14.93 20.96
C ARG A 106 -18.20 14.87 19.95
N ARG A 107 -18.31 13.99 18.96
CA ARG A 107 -17.27 13.71 17.96
C ARG A 107 -17.07 14.92 17.03
N THR A 108 -18.14 15.49 16.51
CA THR A 108 -18.02 16.50 15.44
C THR A 108 -17.84 17.94 15.94
N GLU A 109 -18.38 18.30 17.13
CA GLU A 109 -18.34 19.69 17.65
C GLU A 109 -16.91 20.20 17.93
N ALA A 110 -15.99 19.33 18.37
CA ALA A 110 -14.60 19.70 18.64
C ALA A 110 -13.76 19.87 17.35
N ALA A 111 -14.08 19.09 16.32
CA ALA A 111 -13.36 19.05 15.05
C ALA A 111 -13.56 20.32 14.21
N ILE A 112 -14.78 20.87 14.25
CA ILE A 112 -15.25 22.05 13.50
C ILE A 112 -14.46 23.34 13.81
N ARG A 113 -13.66 23.40 14.88
CA ARG A 113 -13.01 24.67 15.31
C ARG A 113 -11.54 24.81 14.92
N ARG A 114 -10.90 23.79 14.32
CA ARG A 114 -9.42 23.72 14.28
C ARG A 114 -8.77 23.19 13.01
N LEU A 115 -9.50 23.00 11.91
CA LEU A 115 -8.87 22.70 10.62
C LEU A 115 -8.06 23.94 10.18
N GLY A 116 -6.72 23.83 10.25
CA GLY A 116 -5.81 24.93 9.94
C GLY A 116 -5.78 25.27 8.44
N ARG A 117 -5.11 26.37 8.07
CA ARG A 117 -4.94 26.81 6.66
C ARG A 117 -3.88 26.00 5.88
N ALA A 118 -3.31 24.96 6.48
CA ALA A 118 -2.34 24.10 5.80
C ALA A 118 -3.09 23.08 4.95
N LYS A 119 -2.54 22.69 3.79
CA LYS A 119 -3.10 21.71 2.83
C LYS A 119 -3.23 20.27 3.38
N GLN A 120 -3.29 20.14 4.69
CA GLN A 120 -3.39 18.93 5.49
C GLN A 120 -4.18 19.25 6.76
N PHE A 121 -4.79 18.22 7.33
CA PHE A 121 -5.45 18.29 8.63
C PHE A 121 -5.04 17.15 9.54
N ALA A 122 -4.95 17.42 10.83
CA ALA A 122 -4.68 16.39 11.84
C ALA A 122 -5.92 15.52 12.08
N TRP A 123 -5.72 14.21 12.12
CA TRP A 123 -6.72 13.19 12.39
C TRP A 123 -6.26 12.20 13.49
N PRO A 124 -7.09 11.86 14.48
CA PRO A 124 -8.42 12.44 14.69
C PRO A 124 -8.31 13.92 15.13
N PRO A 125 -9.38 14.71 14.97
CA PRO A 125 -9.35 16.14 15.26
C PRO A 125 -9.00 16.43 16.73
N PRO A 126 -8.38 17.58 17.05
CA PRO A 126 -8.04 17.93 18.43
C PRO A 126 -9.25 17.84 19.38
N GLY A 127 -9.13 17.04 20.44
CA GLY A 127 -10.24 16.74 21.37
C GLY A 127 -10.74 15.30 21.29
N TRP A 128 -10.36 14.56 20.25
CA TRP A 128 -10.53 13.10 20.17
C TRP A 128 -9.37 12.32 20.79
N ASN A 129 -8.51 12.97 21.58
CA ASN A 129 -7.31 12.38 22.16
C ASN A 129 -7.53 11.15 23.05
N ARG A 130 -8.78 10.86 23.43
CA ARG A 130 -9.14 9.59 24.08
C ARG A 130 -9.07 8.40 23.12
N HIS A 131 -9.37 8.61 21.84
CA HIS A 131 -9.35 7.57 20.81
C HIS A 131 -7.91 7.19 20.49
N GLY A 132 -7.55 5.98 20.87
CA GLY A 132 -6.24 5.38 20.75
C GLY A 132 -5.27 5.69 21.89
N GLY A 133 -5.64 6.56 22.83
CA GLY A 133 -4.90 6.78 24.08
C GLY A 133 -5.35 5.87 25.24
N ASP A 134 -6.50 5.21 25.10
CA ASP A 134 -7.10 4.33 26.12
C ASP A 134 -7.49 2.97 25.50
N PRO A 135 -7.18 1.83 26.12
CA PRO A 135 -7.52 0.51 25.57
C PRO A 135 -9.04 0.26 25.48
N SER A 136 -9.86 0.96 26.26
CA SER A 136 -11.33 0.92 26.15
C SER A 136 -11.88 1.74 24.98
N TRP A 137 -11.03 2.60 24.39
CA TRP A 137 -11.34 3.47 23.25
C TRP A 137 -10.23 3.38 22.20
N PRO A 138 -9.94 2.20 21.63
CA PRO A 138 -8.90 2.09 20.61
C PRO A 138 -9.27 2.92 19.38
N PHE A 139 -8.27 3.38 18.63
CA PHE A 139 -8.51 3.97 17.33
C PHE A 139 -8.88 2.85 16.34
N ARG A 140 -10.15 2.76 15.93
CA ARG A 140 -10.64 1.70 15.04
C ARG A 140 -10.55 2.12 13.60
N THR A 141 -9.95 1.24 12.81
CA THR A 141 -9.78 1.43 11.37
C THR A 141 -10.51 0.33 10.62
N LEU A 142 -11.24 0.68 9.56
CA LEU A 142 -11.80 -0.28 8.61
C LEU A 142 -10.98 -0.23 7.31
N VAL A 143 -10.43 -1.38 6.94
CA VAL A 143 -9.57 -1.55 5.77
C VAL A 143 -10.26 -2.50 4.79
N PRO A 144 -10.99 -1.97 3.79
CA PRO A 144 -11.51 -2.78 2.69
C PRO A 144 -10.35 -3.23 1.80
N LEU A 145 -9.95 -4.50 1.93
CA LEU A 145 -8.89 -5.12 1.15
C LEU A 145 -9.42 -5.52 -0.23
N HIS A 146 -9.34 -4.58 -1.16
CA HIS A 146 -9.63 -4.80 -2.57
C HIS A 146 -8.31 -4.90 -3.35
N SER A 147 -7.67 -6.07 -3.32
CA SER A 147 -6.36 -6.26 -3.95
C SER A 147 -6.50 -6.75 -5.39
N ILE A 148 -5.83 -6.07 -6.32
CA ILE A 148 -5.67 -6.51 -7.71
C ILE A 148 -4.48 -7.47 -7.84
N SER A 149 -3.45 -7.28 -7.01
CA SER A 149 -2.25 -8.11 -7.01
C SER A 149 -1.71 -8.38 -5.60
N PHE A 150 -0.75 -9.31 -5.51
CA PHE A 150 -0.02 -9.62 -4.28
C PHE A 150 0.68 -8.39 -3.67
N GLY A 151 1.29 -7.55 -4.53
CA GLY A 151 1.96 -6.32 -4.09
C GLY A 151 0.95 -5.33 -3.53
N ASP A 152 -0.18 -5.11 -4.21
CA ASP A 152 -1.24 -4.23 -3.73
C ASP A 152 -1.73 -4.68 -2.37
N PHE A 153 -2.03 -5.98 -2.21
CA PHE A 153 -2.49 -6.57 -0.95
C PHE A 153 -1.55 -6.27 0.22
N LEU A 154 -0.25 -6.50 0.04
CA LEU A 154 0.75 -6.18 1.05
C LEU A 154 0.84 -4.68 1.32
N GLY A 155 0.75 -3.84 0.29
CA GLY A 155 0.70 -2.40 0.39
C GLY A 155 -0.45 -1.91 1.29
N GLN A 156 -1.66 -2.48 1.13
CA GLN A 156 -2.83 -2.07 1.92
C GLN A 156 -2.66 -2.40 3.40
N ILE A 157 -2.18 -3.62 3.71
CA ILE A 157 -1.94 -4.05 5.10
C ILE A 157 -0.81 -3.22 5.72
N TYR A 158 0.22 -2.89 4.94
CA TYR A 158 1.31 -2.04 5.39
C TYR A 158 0.85 -0.60 5.67
N ALA A 159 -0.03 -0.03 4.85
CA ALA A 159 -0.63 1.27 5.10
C ALA A 159 -1.46 1.27 6.39
N ALA A 160 -2.23 0.21 6.61
CA ALA A 160 -2.93 0.00 7.88
C ALA A 160 -1.94 -0.07 9.07
N ALA A 161 -0.82 -0.78 8.90
CA ALA A 161 0.18 -0.93 9.96
C ALA A 161 0.83 0.41 10.32
N LYS A 162 1.08 1.26 9.33
CA LYS A 162 1.61 2.62 9.53
C LYS A 162 0.69 3.48 10.37
N ILE A 163 -0.61 3.49 10.04
CA ILE A 163 -1.61 4.26 10.78
C ILE A 163 -1.79 3.66 12.18
N ALA A 164 -1.94 2.33 12.31
CA ALA A 164 -2.07 1.67 13.61
C ALA A 164 -0.91 2.01 14.55
N ALA A 165 0.32 2.05 14.02
CA ALA A 165 1.50 2.42 14.79
C ALA A 165 1.46 3.84 15.35
N LYS A 166 0.65 4.76 14.82
CA LYS A 166 0.53 6.14 15.34
C LYS A 166 -0.26 6.22 16.64
N PHE A 167 -0.91 5.14 17.05
CA PHE A 167 -1.77 5.11 18.23
C PHE A 167 -1.24 4.10 19.25
N GLN A 168 -1.33 4.45 20.52
CA GLN A 168 -0.96 3.54 21.61
C GLN A 168 -1.89 2.30 21.62
N TYR A 169 -3.16 2.51 21.33
CA TYR A 169 -4.18 1.48 21.18
C TYR A 169 -4.89 1.64 19.84
N SER A 170 -4.79 0.65 18.98
CA SER A 170 -5.48 0.61 17.69
C SER A 170 -6.17 -0.72 17.51
N GLU A 171 -7.29 -0.73 16.80
CA GLU A 171 -7.93 -1.96 16.32
C GLU A 171 -8.20 -1.83 14.82
N THR A 172 -7.71 -2.78 14.03
CA THR A 172 -7.94 -2.78 12.58
C THR A 172 -8.89 -3.88 12.17
N THR A 173 -9.99 -3.54 11.51
CA THR A 173 -10.87 -4.50 10.85
C THR A 173 -10.51 -4.60 9.38
N PHE A 174 -9.96 -5.74 8.96
CA PHE A 174 -9.76 -6.05 7.55
C PHE A 174 -11.00 -6.73 6.99
N LEU A 175 -11.60 -6.12 5.97
CA LEU A 175 -12.68 -6.72 5.19
C LEU A 175 -12.11 -7.16 3.85
N MET A 176 -12.17 -8.46 3.51
CA MET A 176 -11.56 -8.96 2.28
C MET A 176 -12.41 -9.98 1.54
N HIS A 177 -12.11 -10.10 0.25
CA HIS A 177 -12.41 -11.29 -0.53
C HIS A 177 -11.30 -12.33 -0.33
N ASP A 178 -11.65 -13.56 0.02
CA ASP A 178 -10.69 -14.68 0.11
C ASP A 178 -10.54 -15.35 -1.27
N VAL A 179 -10.00 -14.59 -2.22
CA VAL A 179 -9.84 -15.00 -3.62
C VAL A 179 -8.45 -15.56 -3.90
N HIS A 180 -7.49 -15.32 -3.01
CA HIS A 180 -6.13 -15.82 -3.16
C HIS A 180 -5.66 -16.59 -1.92
N PRO A 181 -4.96 -17.72 -2.11
CA PRO A 181 -4.59 -18.63 -1.00
C PRO A 181 -3.63 -17.99 0.03
N TYR A 182 -2.98 -16.88 -0.32
CA TYR A 182 -2.04 -16.22 0.57
C TYR A 182 -2.68 -15.20 1.52
N GLN A 183 -3.87 -14.66 1.22
CA GLN A 183 -4.39 -13.45 1.88
C GLN A 183 -4.57 -13.64 3.39
N LYS A 184 -5.27 -14.70 3.80
CA LYS A 184 -5.47 -15.06 5.22
C LYS A 184 -4.16 -15.28 5.98
N SER A 185 -3.18 -15.90 5.33
CA SER A 185 -1.90 -16.22 5.96
C SER A 185 -1.03 -14.98 6.15
N LEU A 186 -1.07 -14.04 5.21
CA LEU A 186 -0.24 -12.84 5.23
C LEU A 186 -0.74 -11.76 6.19
N ILE A 187 -2.04 -11.74 6.52
CA ILE A 187 -2.56 -10.81 7.55
C ILE A 187 -1.92 -11.05 8.90
N LYS A 188 -1.46 -12.27 9.19
CA LYS A 188 -0.75 -12.58 10.43
C LYS A 188 0.50 -11.71 10.62
N PHE A 189 1.08 -11.15 9.56
CA PHE A 189 2.24 -10.27 9.63
C PHE A 189 1.90 -8.84 10.10
N PHE A 190 0.61 -8.51 10.20
CA PHE A 190 0.14 -7.27 10.82
C PHE A 190 0.32 -7.37 12.35
N PRO A 191 1.16 -6.55 12.99
CA PRO A 191 1.51 -6.73 14.40
C PRO A 191 0.49 -6.20 15.41
N TYR A 192 -0.50 -5.43 14.97
CA TYR A 192 -1.42 -4.73 15.87
C TYR A 192 -2.73 -5.53 16.04
N PRO A 193 -3.53 -5.25 17.08
CA PRO A 193 -4.83 -5.88 17.25
C PRO A 193 -5.69 -5.73 15.99
N CYS A 194 -6.18 -6.85 15.46
CA CYS A 194 -7.01 -6.83 14.27
C CYS A 194 -8.12 -7.87 14.28
N LYS A 195 -9.14 -7.59 13.48
CA LYS A 195 -10.25 -8.47 13.13
C LYS A 195 -10.23 -8.71 11.64
N VAL A 196 -10.66 -9.89 11.21
CA VAL A 196 -10.73 -10.27 9.82
C VAL A 196 -12.16 -10.71 9.50
N ALA A 197 -12.79 -9.98 8.57
CA ALA A 197 -14.06 -10.35 7.97
C ALA A 197 -13.84 -10.79 6.54
N VAL A 198 -14.31 -12.00 6.21
CA VAL A 198 -14.15 -12.59 4.88
C VAL A 198 -15.50 -12.65 4.20
N ALA A 199 -15.61 -11.94 3.07
CA ALA A 199 -16.77 -11.98 2.21
C ALA A 199 -16.59 -12.98 1.07
N LYS A 200 -17.57 -13.87 0.90
CA LYS A 200 -17.57 -14.87 -0.18
C LYS A 200 -18.04 -14.34 -1.53
N THR A 201 -18.75 -13.21 -1.54
CA THR A 201 -19.34 -12.59 -2.74
C THR A 201 -19.18 -11.08 -2.67
N ASN A 202 -19.21 -10.40 -3.81
CA ASN A 202 -19.16 -8.93 -3.88
C ASN A 202 -20.30 -8.30 -3.06
N ARG A 203 -21.52 -8.82 -3.20
CA ARG A 203 -22.66 -8.38 -2.39
C ARG A 203 -22.41 -8.57 -0.88
N GLY A 204 -21.84 -9.72 -0.49
CA GLY A 204 -21.48 -9.97 0.91
C GLY A 204 -20.41 -9.01 1.44
N PHE A 205 -19.47 -8.59 0.57
CA PHE A 205 -18.46 -7.60 0.90
C PHE A 205 -19.10 -6.23 1.11
N LYS A 206 -19.94 -5.77 0.18
CA LYS A 206 -20.67 -4.50 0.31
C LYS A 206 -21.52 -4.47 1.58
N ASN A 207 -22.29 -5.53 1.86
CA ASN A 207 -23.08 -5.68 3.09
C ASN A 207 -22.21 -5.57 4.36
N ALA A 208 -21.12 -6.33 4.40
CA ALA A 208 -20.20 -6.30 5.54
C ALA A 208 -19.57 -4.92 5.72
N PHE A 209 -19.22 -4.25 4.62
CA PHE A 209 -18.69 -2.89 4.66
C PHE A 209 -19.68 -1.92 5.30
N VAL A 210 -20.92 -1.86 4.82
CA VAL A 210 -21.97 -0.98 5.38
C VAL A 210 -22.20 -1.29 6.87
N SER A 211 -22.22 -2.57 7.23
CA SER A 211 -22.36 -3.01 8.62
C SER A 211 -21.20 -2.50 9.50
N PHE A 212 -19.94 -2.68 9.09
CA PHE A 212 -18.79 -2.20 9.86
C PHE A 212 -18.71 -0.68 9.90
N TYR A 213 -19.05 -0.01 8.79
CA TYR A 213 -19.11 1.45 8.73
C TYR A 213 -20.04 2.02 9.80
N ARG A 214 -21.25 1.45 9.95
CA ARG A 214 -22.23 1.83 10.97
C ARG A 214 -21.83 1.50 12.42
N GLN A 215 -20.80 0.67 12.63
CA GLN A 215 -20.27 0.39 13.98
C GLN A 215 -19.38 1.53 14.52
N GLY A 216 -19.22 2.62 13.77
CA GLY A 216 -18.59 3.84 14.24
C GLY A 216 -17.06 3.87 14.13
N GLN A 217 -16.50 3.34 13.04
CA GLN A 217 -15.06 3.34 12.77
C GLN A 217 -14.50 4.76 12.82
N GLU A 218 -13.33 4.95 13.43
CA GLU A 218 -12.68 6.27 13.49
C GLU A 218 -11.98 6.64 12.18
N PHE A 219 -11.64 5.67 11.32
CA PHE A 219 -11.13 5.92 9.98
C PHE A 219 -11.44 4.76 9.04
N VAL A 220 -11.82 5.08 7.80
CA VAL A 220 -12.06 4.09 6.75
C VAL A 220 -11.03 4.32 5.65
N PHE A 221 -10.25 3.30 5.34
CA PHE A 221 -9.23 3.40 4.30
C PHE A 221 -9.89 3.52 2.92
N PRO A 222 -9.63 4.60 2.17
CA PRO A 222 -10.00 4.65 0.78
C PRO A 222 -9.14 3.66 -0.02
N THR A 223 -9.77 2.84 -0.85
CA THR A 223 -9.07 1.79 -1.62
C THR A 223 -8.00 2.38 -2.54
N GLY A 224 -8.21 3.59 -3.07
CA GLY A 224 -7.25 4.30 -3.92
C GLY A 224 -5.90 4.62 -3.25
N TYR A 225 -5.89 4.84 -1.92
CA TYR A 225 -4.67 5.11 -1.15
C TYR A 225 -3.95 3.85 -0.68
N SER A 226 -4.63 2.71 -0.73
CA SER A 226 -4.09 1.45 -0.21
C SER A 226 -3.03 0.82 -1.13
N SER A 227 -2.90 1.34 -2.37
CA SER A 227 -1.86 0.89 -3.30
C SER A 227 -0.47 1.40 -2.91
N ASP A 228 0.54 0.61 -3.29
CA ASP A 228 1.99 0.65 -3.07
C ASP A 228 2.73 2.00 -3.17
N LYS A 229 2.05 3.13 -3.40
CA LYS A 229 2.66 4.38 -3.86
C LYS A 229 2.75 5.49 -2.80
N PHE A 230 2.21 5.31 -1.59
CA PHE A 230 1.99 6.44 -0.65
C PHE A 230 2.28 6.14 0.83
N VAL A 231 2.92 5.01 1.13
CA VAL A 231 2.88 4.42 2.49
C VAL A 231 4.06 4.82 3.38
N THR A 232 5.15 5.32 2.81
CA THR A 232 6.39 5.69 3.53
C THR A 232 6.15 6.76 4.60
N GLU A 233 5.42 7.81 4.25
CA GLU A 233 5.18 8.98 5.11
C GLU A 233 4.07 8.75 6.16
N MET A 234 3.38 7.61 6.11
CA MET A 234 2.23 7.35 7.00
C MET A 234 2.62 7.03 8.46
N GLY A 235 3.90 6.75 8.73
CA GLY A 235 4.39 6.45 10.07
C GLY A 235 5.54 5.46 10.14
N LEU A 236 5.80 4.94 11.34
CA LEU A 236 6.91 4.01 11.60
C LEU A 236 6.48 2.54 11.57
N GLY A 237 5.18 2.25 11.51
CA GLY A 237 4.67 0.88 11.46
C GLY A 237 5.22 0.07 10.30
N THR A 238 5.47 -1.21 10.54
CA THR A 238 5.86 -2.18 9.50
C THR A 238 5.11 -3.48 9.71
N LEU A 239 5.11 -4.34 8.71
CA LEU A 239 4.78 -5.75 8.91
C LEU A 239 5.96 -6.43 9.62
N ILE A 240 5.67 -7.47 10.39
CA ILE A 240 6.69 -8.24 11.09
C ILE A 240 6.41 -9.73 10.96
N VAL A 241 7.44 -10.54 11.19
CA VAL A 241 7.26 -11.98 11.35
C VAL A 241 6.71 -12.26 12.74
N PRO A 242 5.53 -12.89 12.87
CA PRO A 242 4.95 -13.27 14.16
C PRO A 242 5.93 -14.10 14.97
N SER A 243 6.08 -13.79 16.25
CA SER A 243 7.04 -14.48 17.15
C SER A 243 6.90 -16.00 17.11
N GLY A 244 5.67 -16.51 17.12
CA GLY A 244 5.37 -17.95 17.04
C GLY A 244 5.76 -18.62 15.71
N LEU A 245 6.11 -17.88 14.66
CA LEU A 245 6.56 -18.42 13.37
C LEU A 245 8.07 -18.37 13.18
N ARG A 246 8.80 -17.56 13.96
CA ARG A 246 10.22 -17.24 13.74
C ARG A 246 11.12 -18.47 13.79
N HIS A 247 11.02 -19.26 14.87
CA HIS A 247 11.83 -20.46 15.06
C HIS A 247 11.61 -21.50 13.95
N GLN A 248 10.34 -21.84 13.69
CA GLN A 248 9.99 -22.82 12.66
C GLN A 248 10.43 -22.36 11.26
N ALA A 249 10.33 -21.06 10.98
CA ALA A 249 10.81 -20.50 9.72
C ALA A 249 12.33 -20.63 9.59
N ASP A 250 13.09 -20.22 10.61
CA ASP A 250 14.54 -20.34 10.61
C ASP A 250 15.00 -21.80 10.46
N GLU A 251 14.40 -22.75 11.20
CA GLU A 251 14.68 -24.19 11.03
C GLU A 251 14.39 -24.69 9.62
N THR A 252 13.31 -24.19 9.00
CA THR A 252 12.93 -24.60 7.64
C THR A 252 13.90 -24.02 6.61
N LEU A 253 14.37 -22.79 6.80
CA LEU A 253 15.39 -22.17 5.96
C LEU A 253 16.75 -22.87 6.09
N CYS A 254 17.16 -23.23 7.31
CA CYS A 254 18.37 -24.02 7.54
C CYS A 254 18.29 -25.40 6.86
N ARG A 255 17.17 -26.12 7.03
CA ARG A 255 16.93 -27.42 6.37
C ARG A 255 16.89 -27.32 4.84
N ALA A 256 16.49 -26.16 4.31
CA ALA A 256 16.51 -25.91 2.86
C ALA A 256 17.93 -25.63 2.32
N GLY A 257 18.93 -25.48 3.19
CA GLY A 257 20.34 -25.30 2.82
C GLY A 257 20.91 -23.91 3.07
N LEU A 258 20.20 -23.03 3.79
CA LEU A 258 20.78 -21.77 4.24
C LEU A 258 21.67 -21.96 5.48
N ASP A 259 22.75 -21.19 5.55
CA ASP A 259 23.67 -21.20 6.68
C ASP A 259 23.41 -19.93 7.51
N PRO A 260 22.99 -20.03 8.80
CA PRO A 260 22.68 -18.87 9.62
C PRO A 260 23.90 -17.98 9.92
N ASP A 261 25.11 -18.52 9.81
CA ASP A 261 26.37 -17.79 10.06
C ASP A 261 26.90 -17.08 8.81
N ARG A 262 26.14 -17.10 7.71
CA ARG A 262 26.44 -16.40 6.46
C ARG A 262 25.30 -15.49 6.06
N TRP A 263 25.62 -14.37 5.42
CA TRP A 263 24.58 -13.52 4.84
C TRP A 263 23.98 -14.15 3.59
N PHE A 264 22.71 -13.84 3.33
CA PHE A 264 22.05 -14.19 2.08
C PHE A 264 21.21 -13.02 1.57
N CYS A 265 20.98 -12.97 0.26
CA CYS A 265 20.00 -12.07 -0.34
C CYS A 265 18.82 -12.85 -0.92
N CYS A 266 17.67 -12.18 -1.03
CA CYS A 266 16.55 -12.73 -1.80
C CYS A 266 16.56 -12.15 -3.21
N LEU A 267 16.23 -13.00 -4.18
CA LEU A 267 16.08 -12.63 -5.58
C LEU A 267 14.63 -12.87 -6.02
N HIS A 268 14.05 -11.94 -6.76
CA HIS A 268 12.77 -12.14 -7.45
C HIS A 268 12.80 -11.43 -8.80
N PHE A 269 12.28 -12.05 -9.86
CA PHE A 269 12.07 -11.36 -11.13
C PHE A 269 10.70 -11.68 -11.73
N ARG A 270 10.18 -10.75 -12.54
CA ARG A 270 8.96 -10.94 -13.31
C ARG A 270 9.27 -11.56 -14.65
N GLN A 271 8.61 -12.65 -14.99
CA GLN A 271 8.73 -13.26 -16.30
C GLN A 271 7.48 -13.04 -17.16
N PRO A 272 7.60 -13.10 -18.50
CA PRO A 272 6.48 -12.91 -19.41
C PRO A 272 5.29 -13.83 -19.21
N ASN A 273 5.48 -15.04 -18.65
CA ASN A 273 4.47 -16.10 -18.67
C ASN A 273 3.67 -16.26 -17.37
N TYR A 274 3.74 -15.29 -16.43
CA TYR A 274 3.01 -15.43 -15.16
C TYR A 274 1.50 -15.20 -15.33
N ARG A 275 0.68 -16.22 -15.08
CA ARG A 275 -0.78 -16.21 -15.36
C ARG A 275 -1.62 -15.20 -14.58
N TYR A 276 -1.15 -14.73 -13.43
CA TYR A 276 -1.88 -13.78 -12.58
C TYR A 276 -1.43 -12.32 -12.79
N LYS A 277 -0.74 -12.02 -13.89
CA LYS A 277 -0.28 -10.66 -14.21
C LYS A 277 -1.22 -9.98 -15.22
N ALA A 278 -1.33 -8.66 -15.13
CA ALA A 278 -1.88 -7.83 -16.21
C ALA A 278 -0.97 -7.86 -17.45
N VAL A 279 -1.55 -7.68 -18.65
CA VAL A 279 -0.93 -7.86 -19.99
C VAL A 279 0.35 -7.04 -20.24
N SER A 280 0.67 -6.05 -19.40
CA SER A 280 1.87 -5.24 -19.58
C SER A 280 3.17 -6.03 -19.41
N ASN A 281 4.02 -5.97 -20.45
CA ASN A 281 5.35 -6.58 -20.48
C ASN A 281 6.47 -5.60 -20.11
N CYS A 282 6.17 -4.33 -19.84
CA CYS A 282 7.20 -3.33 -19.54
C CYS A 282 7.98 -3.62 -18.25
N ARG A 283 7.44 -4.47 -17.36
CA ARG A 283 8.08 -4.92 -16.11
C ARG A 283 8.73 -6.29 -16.20
N ASP A 284 8.52 -7.00 -17.30
CA ASP A 284 9.11 -8.33 -17.50
C ASP A 284 10.60 -8.20 -17.81
N VAL A 285 11.34 -9.22 -17.43
CA VAL A 285 12.78 -9.33 -17.64
C VAL A 285 13.12 -10.70 -18.21
N ASP A 286 14.33 -10.80 -18.76
CA ASP A 286 14.93 -12.08 -19.16
C ASP A 286 15.40 -12.83 -17.89
N PRO A 287 14.80 -13.99 -17.56
CA PRO A 287 15.18 -14.76 -16.38
C PRO A 287 16.67 -15.11 -16.33
N GLU A 288 17.30 -15.38 -17.48
CA GLU A 288 18.68 -15.86 -17.53
C GLU A 288 19.66 -14.83 -16.93
N ARG A 289 19.38 -13.53 -17.09
CA ARG A 289 20.20 -12.46 -16.52
C ARG A 289 20.20 -12.48 -14.99
N TYR A 290 19.03 -12.72 -14.40
CA TYR A 290 18.87 -12.84 -12.95
C TYR A 290 19.44 -14.16 -12.43
N LEU A 291 19.27 -15.23 -13.19
CA LEU A 291 19.80 -16.52 -12.78
C LEU A 291 21.34 -16.49 -12.74
N LYS A 292 22.02 -15.84 -13.69
CA LYS A 292 23.48 -15.66 -13.63
C LYS A 292 23.96 -14.81 -12.45
N SER A 293 23.15 -13.87 -11.96
CA SER A 293 23.53 -13.09 -10.77
C SER A 293 23.55 -13.92 -9.49
N ILE A 294 22.91 -15.10 -9.48
CA ILE A 294 23.02 -16.05 -8.37
C ILE A 294 24.45 -16.58 -8.27
N ASP A 295 25.09 -16.94 -9.39
CA ASP A 295 26.48 -17.40 -9.38
C ASP A 295 27.41 -16.29 -8.91
N TYR A 296 27.18 -15.06 -9.38
CA TYR A 296 27.93 -13.90 -8.93
C TYR A 296 27.90 -13.73 -7.40
N VAL A 297 26.71 -13.81 -6.80
CA VAL A 297 26.57 -13.69 -5.33
C VAL A 297 27.27 -14.83 -4.59
N ILE A 298 27.15 -16.06 -5.08
CA ILE A 298 27.68 -17.25 -4.38
C ILE A 298 29.19 -17.37 -4.57
N ASP A 299 29.66 -17.30 -5.82
CA ASP A 299 31.02 -17.63 -6.22
C ASP A 299 31.98 -16.45 -6.03
N ASP A 300 31.53 -15.22 -6.33
CA ASP A 300 32.40 -14.03 -6.30
C ASP A 300 32.26 -13.23 -4.99
N LEU A 301 31.05 -13.16 -4.41
CA LEU A 301 30.78 -12.38 -3.18
C LEU A 301 30.70 -13.23 -1.91
N GLY A 302 30.71 -14.56 -2.03
CA GLY A 302 30.67 -15.49 -0.90
C GLY A 302 29.34 -15.52 -0.13
N GLY A 303 28.27 -14.98 -0.70
CA GLY A 303 26.93 -14.97 -0.11
C GLY A 303 26.13 -16.24 -0.37
N GLN A 304 24.85 -16.20 -0.01
CA GLN A 304 23.85 -17.18 -0.42
C GLN A 304 22.67 -16.47 -1.08
N VAL A 305 21.89 -17.20 -1.88
CA VAL A 305 20.73 -16.65 -2.60
C VAL A 305 19.49 -17.49 -2.35
N VAL A 306 18.40 -16.79 -2.05
CA VAL A 306 17.06 -17.34 -1.96
C VAL A 306 16.23 -16.83 -3.14
N LEU A 307 15.79 -17.71 -4.04
CA LEU A 307 14.84 -17.36 -5.09
C LEU A 307 13.41 -17.38 -4.54
N LEU A 308 12.71 -16.27 -4.72
CA LEU A 308 11.31 -16.07 -4.34
C LEU A 308 10.40 -16.17 -5.56
N GLY A 309 9.09 -16.34 -5.30
CA GLY A 309 8.03 -16.20 -6.29
C GLY A 309 7.20 -17.45 -6.51
N HIS A 310 6.55 -17.51 -7.69
CA HIS A 310 5.58 -18.55 -8.03
C HIS A 310 6.26 -19.83 -8.53
N PRO A 311 5.71 -21.04 -8.29
CA PRO A 311 6.30 -22.30 -8.77
C PRO A 311 6.53 -22.40 -10.29
N GLU A 312 5.88 -21.56 -11.08
CA GLU A 312 6.04 -21.50 -12.55
C GLU A 312 7.24 -20.64 -12.98
N MET A 313 7.94 -19.97 -12.06
CA MET A 313 9.11 -19.15 -12.39
C MET A 313 10.26 -20.00 -12.91
N THR A 314 10.98 -19.51 -13.92
CA THR A 314 12.23 -20.14 -14.37
C THR A 314 13.18 -20.25 -13.19
N THR A 315 13.76 -21.44 -13.02
CA THR A 315 14.69 -21.74 -11.94
C THR A 315 15.97 -22.37 -12.49
N ARG A 316 16.90 -22.69 -11.58
CA ARG A 316 18.12 -23.44 -11.87
C ARG A 316 18.24 -24.68 -11.00
N PRO A 317 19.12 -25.63 -11.37
CA PRO A 317 19.43 -26.77 -10.51
C PRO A 317 19.89 -26.35 -9.12
N ALA A 318 19.55 -27.15 -8.11
CA ALA A 318 20.00 -26.94 -6.74
C ALA A 318 21.54 -27.03 -6.65
N ARG A 319 22.14 -26.15 -5.85
CA ARG A 319 23.59 -26.15 -5.54
C ARG A 319 23.84 -25.53 -4.16
N PRO A 320 24.99 -25.80 -3.51
CA PRO A 320 25.35 -25.14 -2.25
C PRO A 320 25.29 -23.61 -2.38
N GLY A 321 24.68 -22.96 -1.39
CA GLY A 321 24.47 -21.50 -1.39
C GLY A 321 23.23 -21.02 -2.14
N PHE A 322 22.49 -21.90 -2.84
CA PHE A 322 21.25 -21.55 -3.54
C PHE A 322 20.04 -22.30 -2.99
N VAL A 323 18.99 -21.56 -2.63
CA VAL A 323 17.71 -22.10 -2.17
C VAL A 323 16.57 -21.55 -3.01
N ASP A 324 15.81 -22.42 -3.66
CA ASP A 324 14.61 -22.04 -4.41
C ASP A 324 13.34 -22.27 -3.58
N LEU A 325 12.87 -21.22 -2.91
CA LEU A 325 11.64 -21.32 -2.13
C LEU A 325 10.40 -21.41 -3.01
N SER A 326 10.44 -20.96 -4.27
CA SER A 326 9.29 -21.00 -5.19
C SER A 326 8.77 -22.42 -5.42
N ARG A 327 9.61 -23.43 -5.21
CA ARG A 327 9.29 -24.86 -5.36
C ARG A 327 8.60 -25.48 -4.16
N LEU A 328 8.60 -24.81 -3.02
CA LEU A 328 7.95 -25.31 -1.81
C LEU A 328 6.45 -25.01 -1.86
N PRO A 329 5.58 -25.94 -1.44
CA PRO A 329 4.14 -25.70 -1.39
C PRO A 329 3.80 -24.68 -0.29
N ASN A 330 2.75 -23.87 -0.50
CA ASN A 330 2.22 -22.91 0.49
C ASN A 330 3.29 -22.00 1.12
N ASN A 331 4.27 -21.61 0.32
CA ASN A 331 5.51 -20.98 0.74
C ASN A 331 5.40 -19.47 1.03
N SER A 332 4.27 -18.80 0.80
CA SER A 332 4.20 -17.33 0.90
C SER A 332 4.62 -16.82 2.29
N VAL A 333 4.27 -17.55 3.35
CA VAL A 333 4.71 -17.24 4.73
C VAL A 333 6.23 -17.40 4.86
N LEU A 334 6.77 -18.52 4.39
CA LEU A 334 8.21 -18.80 4.46
C LEU A 334 9.03 -17.80 3.62
N GLN A 335 8.52 -17.41 2.45
CA GLN A 335 9.13 -16.39 1.61
C GLN A 335 9.17 -15.03 2.33
N MET A 336 8.09 -14.63 3.04
CA MET A 336 8.12 -13.42 3.87
C MET A 336 9.14 -13.53 5.00
N CYS A 337 9.24 -14.69 5.66
CA CYS A 337 10.27 -14.91 6.69
C CYS A 337 11.70 -14.80 6.11
N ALA A 338 11.93 -15.38 4.92
CA ALA A 338 13.21 -15.29 4.23
C ALA A 338 13.56 -13.82 3.92
N VAL A 339 12.61 -13.03 3.42
CA VAL A 339 12.81 -11.59 3.18
C VAL A 339 13.12 -10.83 4.47
N ALA A 340 12.47 -11.16 5.59
CA ALA A 340 12.74 -10.51 6.86
C ALA A 340 14.16 -10.79 7.38
N ARG A 341 14.70 -11.99 7.09
CA ARG A 341 16.05 -12.43 7.51
C ARG A 341 17.14 -12.06 6.50
N SER A 342 16.79 -11.78 5.24
CA SER A 342 17.75 -11.52 4.18
C SER A 342 18.45 -10.18 4.35
N ARG A 343 19.73 -10.13 3.96
CA ARG A 343 20.56 -8.92 3.96
C ARG A 343 19.93 -7.79 3.16
N PHE A 344 19.47 -8.12 1.96
CA PHE A 344 18.68 -7.27 1.08
C PHE A 344 17.81 -8.15 0.16
N VAL A 345 16.94 -7.50 -0.61
CA VAL A 345 16.22 -8.09 -1.73
C VAL A 345 16.68 -7.40 -3.01
N CYS A 346 16.99 -8.17 -4.05
CA CYS A 346 17.21 -7.67 -5.41
C CYS A 346 16.08 -8.18 -6.31
N CYS A 347 15.38 -7.29 -7.02
CA CYS A 347 14.29 -7.75 -7.87
C CYS A 347 14.02 -6.89 -9.11
N SER A 348 13.18 -7.40 -10.01
CA SER A 348 12.49 -6.58 -11.01
C SER A 348 11.21 -5.95 -10.39
N PRO A 349 10.50 -5.02 -11.06
CA PRO A 349 9.36 -4.31 -10.48
C PRO A 349 8.14 -5.21 -10.25
N THR A 350 8.13 -5.90 -9.12
CA THR A 350 7.17 -6.95 -8.74
C THR A 350 6.68 -6.82 -7.31
N GLY A 351 5.62 -7.57 -6.97
CA GLY A 351 5.18 -7.71 -5.58
C GLY A 351 6.24 -8.34 -4.66
N GLY A 352 7.26 -9.01 -5.19
CA GLY A 352 8.43 -9.45 -4.41
C GLY A 352 9.21 -8.28 -3.83
N GLY A 353 9.31 -7.17 -4.57
CA GLY A 353 9.86 -5.92 -4.05
C GLY A 353 9.03 -5.40 -2.87
N THR A 354 7.70 -5.46 -2.97
CA THR A 354 6.80 -5.04 -1.89
C THR A 354 7.05 -5.80 -0.59
N MET A 355 7.40 -7.08 -0.63
CA MET A 355 7.76 -7.84 0.58
C MET A 355 8.92 -7.18 1.34
N ALA A 356 9.93 -6.72 0.60
CA ALA A 356 11.08 -6.05 1.20
C ALA A 356 10.65 -4.73 1.88
N ILE A 357 9.83 -3.93 1.20
CA ILE A 357 9.31 -2.66 1.71
C ILE A 357 8.59 -2.86 3.04
N VAL A 358 7.62 -3.76 3.05
CA VAL A 358 6.69 -3.90 4.19
C VAL A 358 7.37 -4.51 5.41
N LEU A 359 8.45 -5.28 5.22
CA LEU A 359 9.29 -5.84 6.28
C LEU A 359 10.51 -4.95 6.61
N GLY A 360 10.68 -3.84 5.90
CA GLY A 360 11.84 -2.95 6.02
C GLY A 360 13.17 -3.64 5.71
N THR A 361 13.19 -4.51 4.73
CA THR A 361 14.41 -5.07 4.15
C THR A 361 14.95 -4.16 3.05
N PRO A 362 16.27 -3.84 3.04
CA PRO A 362 16.86 -3.06 1.96
C PRO A 362 16.52 -3.65 0.59
N LEU A 363 16.13 -2.79 -0.35
CA LEU A 363 15.59 -3.22 -1.64
C LEU A 363 16.38 -2.61 -2.79
N GLY A 364 16.94 -3.45 -3.66
CA GLY A 364 17.46 -3.06 -4.97
C GLY A 364 16.48 -3.47 -6.06
N VAL A 365 16.05 -2.53 -6.91
CA VAL A 365 15.15 -2.81 -8.03
C VAL A 365 15.83 -2.47 -9.35
N THR A 366 15.94 -3.42 -10.27
CA THR A 366 16.41 -3.17 -11.64
C THR A 366 15.26 -3.22 -12.64
N ASP A 367 15.46 -2.61 -13.81
CA ASP A 367 14.41 -2.42 -14.83
C ASP A 367 13.17 -1.68 -14.30
N HIS A 368 13.37 -0.74 -13.37
CA HIS A 368 12.29 0.02 -12.75
C HIS A 368 11.53 0.89 -13.76
N SER A 369 10.20 0.90 -13.65
CA SER A 369 9.31 1.48 -14.67
C SER A 369 7.99 2.06 -14.14
N ASP A 370 7.82 2.05 -12.81
CA ASP A 370 6.71 2.68 -12.12
C ASP A 370 7.27 3.58 -11.03
N PHE A 371 6.50 4.56 -10.56
CA PHE A 371 6.91 5.33 -9.39
C PHE A 371 6.44 4.62 -8.14
N TRP A 372 7.39 4.26 -7.29
CA TRP A 372 7.14 3.80 -5.93
C TRP A 372 7.85 4.74 -4.95
N ASP A 373 7.10 5.45 -4.11
CA ASP A 373 7.67 6.19 -2.99
C ASP A 373 8.05 5.20 -1.88
N ILE A 374 9.30 4.77 -1.88
CA ILE A 374 9.82 3.72 -1.01
C ILE A 374 11.13 4.21 -0.42
N GLY A 375 11.19 4.30 0.90
CA GLY A 375 12.33 4.85 1.66
C GLY A 375 13.70 4.29 1.25
N ALA A 376 14.17 3.24 1.94
CA ALA A 376 15.52 2.67 1.72
C ALA A 376 15.55 1.70 0.52
N ALA A 377 15.21 2.19 -0.68
CA ALA A 377 15.30 1.44 -1.92
C ALA A 377 16.28 2.10 -2.90
N ALA A 378 17.09 1.27 -3.57
CA ALA A 378 17.94 1.68 -4.68
C ALA A 378 17.27 1.26 -6.00
N PHE A 379 17.04 2.22 -6.90
CA PHE A 379 16.38 1.98 -8.18
C PHE A 379 17.36 2.11 -9.33
N MET A 380 17.23 1.20 -10.29
CA MET A 380 17.86 1.30 -11.60
C MET A 380 16.76 1.13 -12.65
N THR A 381 16.37 2.22 -13.29
CA THR A 381 15.31 2.17 -14.31
C THR A 381 15.79 1.45 -15.56
N HIS A 382 14.91 0.88 -16.37
CA HIS A 382 15.29 0.61 -17.78
C HIS A 382 15.53 1.93 -18.54
N THR A 383 16.07 1.88 -19.76
CA THR A 383 16.12 3.06 -20.63
C THR A 383 14.87 3.07 -21.52
N LEU A 384 14.02 4.09 -21.39
CA LEU A 384 12.94 4.35 -22.35
C LEU A 384 13.52 5.11 -23.55
N VAL A 385 13.36 4.58 -24.75
CA VAL A 385 13.76 5.23 -26.00
C VAL A 385 12.52 5.78 -26.68
N LYS A 386 12.49 7.09 -26.92
CA LYS A 386 11.43 7.81 -27.63
C LYS A 386 11.56 7.64 -29.15
N PRO A 387 10.50 7.95 -29.94
CA PRO A 387 10.54 7.84 -31.40
C PRO A 387 11.58 8.75 -32.06
N ASP A 388 11.91 9.88 -31.40
CA ASP A 388 12.96 10.82 -31.81
C ASP A 388 14.38 10.34 -31.47
N GLY A 389 14.54 9.13 -30.92
CA GLY A 389 15.81 8.56 -30.47
C GLY A 389 16.28 9.02 -29.09
N THR A 390 15.56 9.94 -28.43
CA THR A 390 15.90 10.40 -27.08
C THR A 390 15.81 9.24 -26.09
N ARG A 391 16.82 9.12 -25.24
CA ARG A 391 16.93 8.11 -24.20
C ARG A 391 16.62 8.72 -22.85
N LEU A 392 15.74 8.07 -22.08
CA LEU A 392 15.34 8.49 -20.75
C LEU A 392 15.66 7.37 -19.75
N GLU A 393 16.42 7.69 -18.71
CA GLU A 393 16.74 6.79 -17.60
C GLU A 393 16.97 7.55 -16.29
N GLY A 394 16.93 6.84 -15.16
CA GLY A 394 17.08 7.41 -13.82
C GLY A 394 16.13 8.58 -13.59
N GLN A 395 16.67 9.68 -13.07
CA GLN A 395 15.94 10.92 -12.82
C GLN A 395 15.26 11.49 -14.07
N THR A 396 15.90 11.46 -15.25
CA THR A 396 15.32 12.02 -16.48
C THR A 396 14.06 11.26 -16.93
N TYR A 397 14.02 9.94 -16.72
CA TYR A 397 12.83 9.15 -16.99
C TYR A 397 11.71 9.46 -16.01
N PHE A 398 12.05 9.62 -14.74
CA PHE A 398 11.10 10.05 -13.72
C PHE A 398 10.49 11.44 -14.04
N GLU A 399 11.32 12.46 -14.25
CA GLU A 399 10.92 13.85 -14.49
C GLU A 399 10.13 14.04 -15.79
N SER A 400 10.40 13.21 -16.80
CA SER A 400 9.60 13.19 -18.03
C SER A 400 8.12 12.82 -17.79
N GLY A 401 7.83 12.22 -16.64
CA GLY A 401 6.54 11.71 -16.26
C GLY A 401 6.05 10.57 -17.14
N TRP A 402 6.98 9.86 -17.81
CA TRP A 402 6.72 8.61 -18.52
C TRP A 402 6.90 7.37 -17.63
N MET A 403 7.51 7.49 -16.44
CA MET A 403 7.73 6.38 -15.50
C MET A 403 6.44 5.92 -14.82
N THR A 404 5.54 5.36 -15.61
CA THR A 404 4.26 4.80 -15.19
C THR A 404 3.96 3.54 -16.02
N THR A 405 3.73 2.41 -15.36
CA THR A 405 3.51 1.10 -16.00
C THR A 405 2.42 1.14 -17.08
N SER A 406 1.28 1.78 -16.80
CA SER A 406 0.14 1.86 -17.71
C SER A 406 0.50 2.63 -18.98
N ARG A 407 0.90 3.90 -18.84
CA ARG A 407 1.22 4.77 -19.99
C ARG A 407 2.40 4.26 -20.81
N THR A 408 3.46 3.78 -20.16
CA THR A 408 4.60 3.18 -20.88
C THR A 408 4.15 1.91 -21.58
N GLY A 409 3.37 1.06 -20.91
CA GLY A 409 2.83 -0.17 -21.52
C GLY A 409 1.96 0.11 -22.75
N GLU A 410 1.03 1.07 -22.65
CA GLU A 410 0.18 1.52 -23.75
C GLU A 410 1.00 2.03 -24.94
N LYS A 411 2.02 2.85 -24.71
CA LYS A 411 2.90 3.37 -25.77
C LYS A 411 3.82 2.36 -26.40
N LEU A 412 4.20 1.31 -25.66
CA LEU A 412 4.93 0.20 -26.24
C LEU A 412 4.01 -0.69 -27.09
N ALA A 413 2.72 -0.76 -26.75
CA ALA A 413 1.74 -1.58 -27.45
C ALA A 413 1.14 -0.91 -28.69
N ASP A 414 1.01 0.43 -28.71
CA ASP A 414 0.37 1.19 -29.79
C ASP A 414 1.25 1.40 -31.05
N GLY A 415 2.49 0.88 -31.05
CA GLY A 415 3.38 0.96 -32.19
C GLY A 415 3.94 2.36 -32.47
N THR A 416 3.83 3.29 -31.52
CA THR A 416 4.27 4.70 -31.71
C THR A 416 5.78 4.90 -31.81
N GLY A 417 6.58 3.83 -31.85
CA GLY A 417 8.05 3.89 -31.98
C GLY A 417 8.80 4.00 -30.66
N PHE A 418 8.10 3.93 -29.52
CA PHE A 418 8.74 3.78 -28.22
C PHE A 418 9.35 2.38 -28.07
N SER A 419 10.49 2.28 -27.38
CA SER A 419 11.09 0.99 -27.03
C SER A 419 11.77 1.03 -25.67
N LEU A 420 12.06 -0.15 -25.11
CA LEU A 420 12.77 -0.30 -23.84
C LEU A 420 14.09 -1.02 -24.05
N ILE A 421 15.16 -0.47 -23.48
CA ILE A 421 16.43 -1.17 -23.32
C ILE A 421 16.49 -1.68 -21.88
N LYS A 422 16.41 -3.00 -21.75
CA LYS A 422 16.48 -3.71 -20.47
C LYS A 422 17.91 -3.78 -19.95
N ARG A 423 18.07 -3.77 -18.64
CA ARG A 423 19.37 -3.80 -17.96
C ARG A 423 20.11 -5.10 -18.24
N SER A 424 21.40 -4.94 -18.52
CA SER A 424 22.33 -6.02 -18.84
C SER A 424 22.72 -6.80 -17.59
N GLU A 425 23.36 -7.96 -17.75
CA GLU A 425 23.89 -8.72 -16.61
C GLU A 425 24.88 -7.89 -15.78
N SER A 426 25.73 -7.07 -16.42
CA SER A 426 26.66 -6.16 -15.74
C SER A 426 25.93 -5.14 -14.87
N ASP A 427 24.80 -4.62 -15.35
CA ASP A 427 23.98 -3.66 -14.60
C ASP A 427 23.37 -4.32 -13.35
N LEU A 428 22.92 -5.58 -13.45
CA LEU A 428 22.45 -6.34 -12.28
C LEU A 428 23.56 -6.56 -11.25
N ARG A 429 24.78 -6.86 -11.69
CA ARG A 429 25.95 -7.01 -10.79
C ARG A 429 26.24 -5.70 -10.07
N GLN A 430 26.24 -4.57 -10.79
CA GLN A 430 26.43 -3.25 -10.18
C GLN A 430 25.36 -2.92 -9.13
N ALA A 431 24.09 -3.27 -9.41
CA ALA A 431 23.02 -3.10 -8.43
C ALA A 431 23.25 -3.97 -7.18
N ILE A 432 23.71 -5.21 -7.35
CA ILE A 432 24.05 -6.11 -6.23
C ILE A 432 25.25 -5.58 -5.44
N ASP A 433 26.30 -5.11 -6.11
CA ASP A 433 27.49 -4.52 -5.46
C ASP A 433 27.11 -3.30 -4.63
N HIS A 434 26.25 -2.44 -5.18
CA HIS A 434 25.68 -1.32 -4.44
C HIS A 434 24.98 -1.82 -3.17
N MET A 435 24.06 -2.79 -3.28
CA MET A 435 23.33 -3.30 -2.12
C MET A 435 24.25 -3.97 -1.09
N VAL A 436 25.27 -4.71 -1.51
CA VAL A 436 26.28 -5.31 -0.62
C VAL A 436 27.02 -4.21 0.15
N ARG A 437 27.45 -3.16 -0.54
CA ARG A 437 28.16 -2.02 0.07
C ARG A 437 27.30 -1.25 1.06
N GLU A 438 26.05 -0.98 0.72
CA GLU A 438 25.10 -0.24 1.57
C GLU A 438 24.62 -1.05 2.78
N THR A 439 24.81 -2.37 2.77
CA THR A 439 24.41 -3.30 3.86
C THR A 439 25.61 -4.03 4.46
N ARG A 440 26.81 -3.44 4.39
CA ARG A 440 28.09 -4.07 4.81
C ARG A 440 28.15 -4.50 6.28
N GLU A 441 27.31 -3.91 7.12
CA GLU A 441 27.15 -4.23 8.53
C GLU A 441 26.41 -5.55 8.78
N VAL A 442 25.68 -6.06 7.79
CA VAL A 442 24.91 -7.31 7.90
C VAL A 442 25.75 -8.48 7.39
N LEU A 443 26.46 -9.13 8.31
CA LEU A 443 27.36 -10.25 8.01
C LEU A 443 26.68 -11.63 8.08
N VAL A 444 25.56 -11.70 8.80
CA VAL A 444 24.74 -12.90 9.06
C VAL A 444 23.27 -12.58 8.84
N TRP A 445 22.35 -13.49 9.15
CA TRP A 445 20.91 -13.23 9.00
C TRP A 445 20.47 -12.04 9.87
N ARG A 446 19.69 -11.13 9.30
CA ARG A 446 19.17 -9.96 10.03
C ARG A 446 18.21 -10.38 11.12
N ASN A 447 18.23 -9.73 12.28
CA ASN A 447 17.24 -9.99 13.31
C ASN A 447 15.81 -9.66 12.83
N TYR A 448 14.84 -10.44 13.29
CA TYR A 448 13.44 -10.09 13.10
C TYR A 448 13.14 -8.75 13.78
N ARG A 449 12.34 -7.92 13.12
CA ARG A 449 11.88 -6.65 13.69
C ARG A 449 10.76 -6.88 14.69
N GLU A 450 10.71 -6.03 15.70
CA GLU A 450 9.58 -5.92 16.62
C GLU A 450 8.60 -4.85 16.17
N PRO A 451 7.33 -4.92 16.60
CA PRO A 451 6.37 -3.86 16.36
C PRO A 451 6.87 -2.52 16.90
N THR A 452 6.58 -1.45 16.17
CA THR A 452 6.82 -0.07 16.61
C THR A 452 5.49 0.58 17.00
N TYR A 453 5.52 1.39 18.06
CA TYR A 453 4.39 2.19 18.51
C TYR A 453 4.85 3.63 18.67
N GLY A 454 4.06 4.55 18.14
CA GLY A 454 4.23 5.99 18.20
C GLY A 454 3.27 6.58 19.23
N PRO A 455 3.70 7.57 20.03
CA PRO A 455 2.87 8.19 21.06
C PRO A 455 1.95 9.29 20.49
N GLU A 456 1.90 9.48 19.17
CA GLU A 456 1.27 10.69 18.60
C GLU A 456 -0.24 10.70 18.80
N ASN A 457 -0.89 9.53 18.80
CA ASN A 457 -2.34 9.34 18.81
C ASN A 457 -3.05 10.22 17.76
N ARG A 458 -2.36 10.48 16.63
CA ARG A 458 -2.82 11.28 15.50
C ARG A 458 -1.89 11.12 14.29
N PHE A 459 -2.39 11.50 13.11
CA PHE A 459 -1.65 11.65 11.86
C PHE A 459 -2.18 12.86 11.08
N ASP A 460 -1.41 13.38 10.12
CA ASP A 460 -1.86 14.45 9.22
C ASP A 460 -2.36 13.86 7.88
N TRP A 461 -3.42 14.42 7.32
CA TRP A 461 -4.06 13.93 6.09
C TRP A 461 -4.41 15.06 5.10
N PRO A 462 -4.29 14.86 3.78
CA PRO A 462 -3.61 13.74 3.15
C PRO A 462 -2.12 13.75 3.47
N PHE A 463 -1.49 12.59 3.43
CA PHE A 463 -0.05 12.52 3.59
C PHE A 463 0.63 13.29 2.44
N THR A 464 1.56 14.18 2.80
CA THR A 464 2.35 14.93 1.81
C THR A 464 3.29 13.98 1.11
N ILE A 465 3.23 13.97 -0.22
CA ILE A 465 4.16 13.20 -1.02
C ILE A 465 5.38 14.08 -1.28
N GLY A 466 6.47 13.76 -0.59
CA GLY A 466 7.80 14.25 -0.94
C GLY A 466 8.40 13.37 -2.02
N LEU A 467 9.07 13.95 -3.01
CA LEU A 467 10.00 13.16 -3.80
C LEU A 467 11.22 12.91 -2.92
N ASN A 468 11.41 11.66 -2.50
CA ASN A 468 12.63 11.28 -1.81
C ASN A 468 13.82 11.50 -2.77
N PRO A 469 14.83 12.31 -2.40
CA PRO A 469 15.97 12.60 -3.26
C PRO A 469 16.86 11.40 -3.58
N THR A 470 16.64 10.21 -3.00
CA THR A 470 17.43 8.99 -3.28
C THR A 470 17.11 8.30 -4.62
N PHE A 471 16.61 9.04 -5.61
CA PHE A 471 16.52 8.54 -6.99
C PHE A 471 17.92 8.55 -7.60
N ILE A 472 18.54 7.38 -7.79
CA ILE A 472 19.87 7.21 -8.39
C ILE A 472 19.79 7.28 -9.92
#